data_AF-A0A3A5Z1G1-F1
#
_entry.id   AF-A0A3A5Z1G1-F1
#
_cell.length_a   1.000
_cell.length_b   1.000
_cell.length_c   1.000
_cell.angle_alpha   90.00
_cell.angle_beta   90.00
_cell.angle_gamma   90.00
#
_symmetry.space_group_name_H-M   'P 1'
#
loop_
_entity.id
_entity.type
_entity.pdbx_description
1 polymer ?
#
loop_
_entity_poly.entity_id
_entity_poly.type
_entity_poly.pdbx_seq_one_letter_code
_entity_poly.pdbx_strand_id
1 'polypeptide(L)'
;MKNIIRFSIYILLLGVFYPVCACGDDSSKTKEYIVNFNQTDISLKEGKRQLLVAEFNKEAGKLDYNWKNSNPAVVELVNEKKNNVTLRALSAGTATITLESAGKEASAQCKITVSKRGVVRLLGIGNSFLQNAIEQNLYELAKAEGIELIIGSMTIGGSSLDTHWNNISSDKAAYSYLKIVGSDRTRTPGKSISAIIKEEEWDYISIQQVSGYSGISSSYGNLPGILNYLKENATNPDVEFILHQTWAYAENATHTDFPKYNKNQLEMYRAIVEATKQAVRTAGVDIVIPSGTAIQNGRTTNIGDNFTKDGYHLNSIGMYTIACTWFEKLFGRDVRKNSYMPASIDKSSADVARTAAHFAIKEPYKVTVLGEFLKSPENNN
;
A
#
# COMPACT_ATOMS: atom_id res chain seq x y z
N MET A 1 11.19 -43.08 32.22
CA MET A 1 11.32 -42.73 33.66
C MET A 1 11.54 -41.23 33.79
N LYS A 2 10.49 -40.50 34.16
CA LYS A 2 10.54 -39.18 34.83
C LYS A 2 9.11 -38.89 35.29
N ASN A 3 8.83 -39.28 36.53
CA ASN A 3 7.55 -39.05 37.20
C ASN A 3 7.51 -37.60 37.66
N ILE A 4 6.52 -36.83 37.19
CA ILE A 4 6.19 -35.53 37.76
C ILE A 4 5.03 -35.74 38.72
N ILE A 5 5.36 -35.66 40.01
CA ILE A 5 4.43 -35.73 41.14
C ILE A 5 3.65 -34.41 41.17
N ARG A 6 2.32 -34.48 41.02
CA ARG A 6 1.42 -33.34 41.31
C ARG A 6 0.86 -33.52 42.72
N PHE A 7 1.24 -32.61 43.62
CA PHE A 7 0.60 -32.45 44.93
C PHE A 7 -0.75 -31.73 44.74
N SER A 8 -1.84 -32.39 45.12
CA SER A 8 -3.15 -31.75 45.29
C SER A 8 -3.44 -31.66 46.78
N ILE A 9 -3.52 -30.43 47.29
CA ILE A 9 -3.92 -30.13 48.67
C ILE A 9 -5.44 -30.27 48.77
N TYR A 10 -5.93 -31.21 49.58
CA TYR A 10 -7.33 -31.30 49.96
C TYR A 10 -7.56 -30.46 51.22
N ILE A 11 -8.28 -29.34 51.09
CA ILE A 11 -8.82 -28.61 52.23
C ILE A 11 -10.18 -29.23 52.57
N LEU A 12 -10.24 -29.89 53.73
CA LEU A 12 -11.47 -30.43 54.30
C LEU A 12 -12.22 -29.29 55.02
N LEU A 13 -13.33 -28.83 54.43
CA LEU A 13 -14.24 -27.86 55.07
C LEU A 13 -15.46 -28.61 55.60
N LEU A 14 -15.50 -28.78 56.93
CA LEU A 14 -16.67 -29.23 57.68
C LEU A 14 -17.74 -28.13 57.66
N GLY A 15 -18.80 -28.34 56.88
CA GLY A 15 -19.98 -27.47 56.83
C GLY A 15 -21.19 -28.15 57.47
N VAL A 16 -21.70 -27.56 58.55
CA VAL A 16 -22.87 -27.98 59.31
C VAL A 16 -24.15 -27.78 58.48
N PHE A 17 -24.99 -28.81 58.41
CA PHE A 17 -26.28 -28.83 57.74
C PHE A 17 -27.32 -28.05 58.55
N TYR A 18 -27.93 -27.02 57.96
CA TYR A 18 -29.22 -26.46 58.39
C TYR A 18 -30.19 -26.53 57.21
N PRO A 19 -31.40 -27.10 57.36
CA PRO A 19 -32.40 -27.05 56.31
C PRO A 19 -33.08 -25.69 56.37
N VAL A 20 -32.87 -24.86 55.35
CA VAL A 20 -33.68 -23.66 55.12
C VAL A 20 -34.51 -23.89 53.87
N CYS A 21 -35.79 -23.59 54.01
CA CYS A 21 -36.87 -23.77 53.05
C CYS A 21 -36.49 -23.44 51.60
N ALA A 22 -36.96 -24.29 50.70
CA ALA A 22 -37.04 -24.02 49.27
C ALA A 22 -37.92 -22.78 49.02
N CYS A 23 -37.27 -21.64 48.76
CA CYS A 23 -37.84 -20.60 47.92
C CYS A 23 -37.57 -21.01 46.46
N GLY A 24 -38.59 -20.89 45.61
CA GLY A 24 -38.54 -21.36 44.23
C GLY A 24 -37.33 -20.83 43.46
N ASP A 25 -36.66 -21.74 42.76
CA ASP A 25 -35.63 -21.42 41.77
C ASP A 25 -36.29 -20.68 40.60
N ASP A 26 -36.32 -19.36 40.68
CA ASP A 26 -36.35 -18.54 39.47
C ASP A 26 -34.92 -18.47 38.95
N SER A 27 -34.52 -19.50 38.19
CA SER A 27 -33.21 -19.56 37.55
C SER A 27 -33.12 -18.46 36.48
N SER A 28 -32.81 -17.23 36.90
CA SER A 28 -32.40 -16.18 35.97
C SER A 28 -31.12 -16.69 35.31
N LYS A 29 -31.20 -17.18 34.07
CA LYS A 29 -30.01 -17.51 33.28
C LYS A 29 -29.13 -16.26 33.25
N THR A 30 -28.02 -16.28 33.96
CA THR A 30 -27.01 -15.22 33.90
C THR A 30 -26.62 -15.06 32.43
N LYS A 31 -26.88 -13.87 31.87
CA LYS A 31 -26.48 -13.57 30.49
C LYS A 31 -24.97 -13.64 30.41
N GLU A 32 -24.47 -14.58 29.63
CA GLU A 32 -23.04 -14.74 29.37
C GLU A 32 -22.67 -13.92 28.13
N TYR A 33 -21.68 -13.02 28.28
CA TYR A 33 -21.20 -12.17 27.21
C TYR A 33 -19.83 -12.64 26.75
N ILE A 34 -19.76 -13.25 25.56
CA ILE A 34 -18.52 -13.80 25.01
C ILE A 34 -18.09 -12.98 23.81
N VAL A 35 -16.85 -12.49 23.85
CA VAL A 35 -16.15 -11.85 22.74
C VAL A 35 -14.77 -12.50 22.59
N ASN A 36 -14.41 -12.87 21.37
CA ASN A 36 -13.10 -13.44 21.04
C ASN A 36 -12.52 -12.70 19.83
N PHE A 37 -11.20 -12.71 19.69
CA PHE A 37 -10.58 -12.34 18.42
C PHE A 37 -10.31 -13.57 17.57
N ASN A 38 -10.31 -13.38 16.25
CA ASN A 38 -9.87 -14.41 15.30
C ASN A 38 -8.40 -14.83 15.50
N GLN A 39 -7.59 -13.97 16.15
CA GLN A 39 -6.19 -14.23 16.52
C GLN A 39 -5.89 -13.61 17.89
N THR A 40 -5.23 -14.36 18.77
CA THR A 40 -4.78 -13.87 20.08
C THR A 40 -3.37 -13.27 20.05
N ASP A 41 -2.59 -13.63 19.02
CA ASP A 41 -1.22 -13.16 18.81
C ASP A 41 -1.01 -12.86 17.32
N ILE A 42 -0.45 -11.70 17.02
CA ILE A 42 -0.13 -11.25 15.67
C ILE A 42 1.33 -10.79 15.61
N SER A 43 2.06 -11.22 14.59
CA SER A 43 3.40 -10.71 14.28
C SER A 43 3.38 -9.94 12.97
N LEU A 44 3.87 -8.69 13.00
CA LEU A 44 3.96 -7.81 11.85
C LEU A 44 5.40 -7.33 11.63
N LYS A 45 5.73 -6.96 10.39
CA LYS A 45 6.86 -6.09 10.09
C LYS A 45 6.39 -4.63 10.08
N GLU A 46 7.25 -3.70 10.49
CA GLU A 46 6.99 -2.25 10.38
C GLU A 46 6.42 -1.87 8.99
N GLY A 47 5.37 -1.05 9.02
CA GLY A 47 4.64 -0.56 7.86
C GLY A 47 3.61 -1.53 7.26
N LYS A 48 3.55 -2.80 7.69
CA LYS A 48 2.49 -3.73 7.28
C LYS A 48 1.18 -3.43 8.04
N ARG A 49 0.07 -3.87 7.45
CA ARG A 49 -1.27 -3.75 8.02
C ARG A 49 -1.94 -5.11 8.11
N GLN A 50 -2.80 -5.30 9.11
CA GLN A 50 -3.59 -6.50 9.26
C GLN A 50 -4.95 -6.19 9.88
N LEU A 51 -5.99 -6.86 9.38
CA LEU A 51 -7.33 -6.77 9.96
C LEU A 51 -7.42 -7.69 11.19
N LEU A 52 -7.81 -7.13 12.33
CA LEU A 52 -8.18 -7.87 13.53
C LEU A 52 -9.71 -7.89 13.61
N VAL A 53 -10.30 -9.08 13.76
CA VAL A 53 -11.76 -9.27 13.76
C VAL A 53 -12.19 -9.86 15.10
N ALA A 54 -13.21 -9.24 15.70
CA ALA A 54 -13.88 -9.71 16.90
C ALA A 54 -15.16 -10.50 16.54
N GLU A 55 -15.33 -11.63 17.21
CA GLU A 55 -16.49 -12.49 17.12
C GLU A 55 -17.26 -12.42 18.44
N PHE A 56 -18.58 -12.24 18.34
CA PHE A 56 -19.46 -12.07 19.50
C PHE A 56 -20.50 -13.18 19.53
N ASN A 57 -20.84 -13.65 20.73
CA ASN A 57 -22.10 -14.38 20.91
C ASN A 57 -23.31 -13.41 20.79
N LYS A 58 -24.52 -13.97 20.72
CA LYS A 58 -25.76 -13.20 20.49
C LYS A 58 -25.98 -12.08 21.53
N GLU A 59 -25.62 -12.31 22.78
CA GLU A 59 -25.82 -11.32 23.85
C GLU A 59 -24.72 -10.26 23.85
N ALA A 60 -23.46 -10.66 23.66
CA ALA A 60 -22.31 -9.75 23.53
C ALA A 60 -22.44 -8.80 22.34
N GLY A 61 -23.03 -9.26 21.23
CA GLY A 61 -23.26 -8.43 20.04
C GLY A 61 -24.21 -7.24 20.27
N LYS A 62 -24.96 -7.22 21.37
CA LYS A 62 -25.87 -6.13 21.75
C LYS A 62 -25.18 -5.03 22.57
N LEU A 63 -23.98 -5.28 23.09
CA LEU A 63 -23.24 -4.31 23.89
C LEU A 63 -22.49 -3.31 23.02
N ASP A 64 -22.12 -2.18 23.62
CA ASP A 64 -21.18 -1.21 23.06
C ASP A 64 -19.76 -1.50 23.54
N TYR A 65 -18.78 -1.30 22.67
CA TYR A 65 -17.38 -1.63 22.91
C TYR A 65 -16.44 -0.48 22.57
N ASN A 66 -15.31 -0.45 23.26
CA ASN A 66 -14.21 0.46 23.01
C ASN A 66 -12.93 -0.31 22.73
N TRP A 67 -12.17 0.15 21.73
CA TRP A 67 -10.82 -0.32 21.49
C TRP A 67 -9.83 0.41 22.38
N LYS A 68 -8.86 -0.32 22.91
CA LYS A 68 -7.73 0.22 23.66
C LYS A 68 -6.43 -0.33 23.09
N ASN A 69 -5.42 0.52 23.05
CA ASN A 69 -4.08 0.17 22.59
C ASN A 69 -3.07 0.55 23.66
N SER A 70 -2.39 -0.45 24.21
CA SER A 70 -1.37 -0.25 25.24
C SER A 70 -0.12 0.49 24.75
N ASN A 71 0.15 0.50 23.44
CA ASN A 71 1.33 1.16 22.88
C ASN A 71 1.08 1.75 21.47
N PRO A 72 0.50 2.97 21.40
CA PRO A 72 0.24 3.67 20.15
C PRO A 72 1.48 4.04 19.33
N ALA A 73 2.69 3.98 19.92
CA ALA A 73 3.93 4.20 19.18
C ALA A 73 4.33 2.98 18.34
N VAL A 74 3.90 1.77 18.74
CA VAL A 74 4.23 0.50 18.05
C VAL A 74 3.16 0.12 17.03
N VAL A 75 1.88 0.28 17.37
CA VAL A 75 0.73 -0.04 16.50
C VAL A 75 -0.23 1.12 16.51
N GLU A 76 -0.82 1.44 15.37
CA GLU A 76 -1.95 2.35 15.26
C GLU A 76 -3.22 1.59 14.89
N LEU A 77 -4.34 2.04 15.45
CA LEU A 77 -5.66 1.55 15.11
C LEU A 77 -6.27 2.44 14.02
N VAL A 78 -6.66 1.82 12.90
CA VAL A 78 -7.21 2.51 11.73
C VAL A 78 -8.55 1.90 11.37
N ASN A 79 -9.50 2.74 10.94
CA ASN A 79 -10.85 2.31 10.52
C ASN A 79 -11.56 1.46 11.59
N GLU A 80 -11.51 1.92 12.84
CA GLU A 80 -12.17 1.26 13.97
C GLU A 80 -13.67 1.10 13.71
N LYS A 81 -14.14 -0.14 13.80
CA LYS A 81 -15.55 -0.52 13.77
C LYS A 81 -15.87 -1.35 15.02
N LYS A 82 -17.15 -1.60 15.26
CA LYS A 82 -17.61 -2.42 16.39
C LYS A 82 -16.93 -3.79 16.45
N ASN A 83 -16.80 -4.46 15.30
CA ASN A 83 -16.32 -5.85 15.23
C ASN A 83 -14.96 -6.01 14.55
N ASN A 84 -14.32 -4.94 14.08
CA ASN A 84 -12.99 -5.05 13.48
C ASN A 84 -12.23 -3.73 13.53
N VAL A 85 -10.92 -3.85 13.44
CA VAL A 85 -9.98 -2.74 13.34
C VAL A 85 -8.82 -3.12 12.42
N THR A 86 -8.31 -2.15 11.66
CA THR A 86 -7.08 -2.35 10.90
C THR A 86 -5.89 -1.92 11.75
N LEU A 87 -5.00 -2.85 12.04
CA LEU A 87 -3.74 -2.60 12.72
C LEU A 87 -2.73 -2.08 11.71
N ARG A 88 -2.04 -0.97 12.02
CA ARG A 88 -0.91 -0.47 11.25
C ARG A 88 0.35 -0.52 12.12
N ALA A 89 1.33 -1.35 11.73
CA ALA A 89 2.60 -1.46 12.44
C ALA A 89 3.46 -0.21 12.19
N LEU A 90 3.85 0.49 13.26
CA LEU A 90 4.60 1.75 13.18
C LEU A 90 6.10 1.57 13.46
N SER A 91 6.43 0.91 14.58
CA SER A 91 7.81 0.68 15.00
C SER A 91 7.96 -0.67 15.68
N ALA A 92 9.17 -1.24 15.67
CA ALA A 92 9.48 -2.47 16.36
C ALA A 92 9.16 -2.38 17.86
N GLY A 93 8.58 -3.44 18.41
CA GLY A 93 8.13 -3.49 19.80
C GLY A 93 6.90 -4.38 19.97
N THR A 94 6.21 -4.23 21.10
CA THR A 94 4.97 -4.96 21.38
C THR A 94 3.85 -4.00 21.81
N ALA A 95 2.62 -4.38 21.47
CA ALA A 95 1.40 -3.71 21.89
C ALA A 95 0.31 -4.76 22.15
N THR A 96 -0.44 -4.64 23.23
CA THR A 96 -1.71 -5.34 23.42
C THR A 96 -2.86 -4.46 22.94
N ILE A 97 -3.70 -5.01 22.07
CA ILE A 97 -4.98 -4.44 21.65
C ILE A 97 -6.09 -5.11 22.43
N THR A 98 -6.94 -4.31 23.07
CA THR A 98 -8.05 -4.77 23.89
C THR A 98 -9.36 -4.24 23.32
N LEU A 99 -10.35 -5.11 23.17
CA LEU A 99 -11.74 -4.72 22.97
C LEU A 99 -12.48 -4.97 24.29
N GLU A 100 -13.16 -3.97 24.83
CA GLU A 100 -13.83 -4.05 26.14
C GLU A 100 -15.22 -3.43 26.07
N SER A 101 -16.24 -4.09 26.63
CA SER A 101 -17.59 -3.55 26.72
C SER A 101 -17.64 -2.37 27.70
N ALA A 102 -18.56 -1.43 27.49
CA ALA A 102 -18.70 -0.25 28.34
C ALA A 102 -18.89 -0.59 29.84
N GLY A 103 -19.66 -1.65 30.14
CA GLY A 103 -19.87 -2.15 31.50
C GLY A 103 -18.84 -3.19 31.97
N LYS A 104 -17.81 -3.47 31.16
CA LYS A 104 -16.72 -4.43 31.43
C LYS A 104 -17.17 -5.88 31.64
N GLU A 105 -18.35 -6.23 31.14
CA GLU A 105 -18.90 -7.59 31.16
C GLU A 105 -18.22 -8.52 30.17
N ALA A 106 -17.61 -7.97 29.11
CA ALA A 106 -16.93 -8.72 28.07
C ALA A 106 -15.64 -8.02 27.64
N SER A 107 -14.55 -8.79 27.48
CA SER A 107 -13.30 -8.27 26.92
C SER A 107 -12.52 -9.35 26.17
N ALA A 108 -11.83 -8.94 25.11
CA ALA A 108 -10.87 -9.75 24.36
C ALA A 108 -9.56 -8.98 24.21
N GLN A 109 -8.43 -9.70 24.17
CA GLN A 109 -7.10 -9.13 24.01
C GLN A 109 -6.33 -9.86 22.90
N CYS A 110 -5.56 -9.09 22.14
CA CYS A 110 -4.63 -9.59 21.13
C CYS A 110 -3.26 -8.95 21.36
N LYS A 111 -2.22 -9.77 21.48
CA LYS A 111 -0.84 -9.29 21.56
C LYS A 111 -0.29 -9.12 20.15
N ILE A 112 0.23 -7.93 19.87
CA ILE A 112 0.89 -7.59 18.62
C ILE A 112 2.38 -7.47 18.88
N THR A 113 3.18 -8.15 18.06
CA THR A 113 4.64 -8.02 18.02
C THR A 113 5.03 -7.44 16.68
N VAL A 114 5.68 -6.28 16.69
CA VAL A 114 6.21 -5.63 15.50
C VAL A 114 7.72 -5.85 15.45
N SER A 115 8.20 -6.39 14.35
CA SER A 115 9.62 -6.51 14.03
C SER A 115 10.04 -5.39 13.08
N LYS A 116 11.34 -5.06 13.07
CA LYS A 116 11.89 -4.09 12.13
C LYS A 116 11.57 -4.49 10.68
N ARG A 117 11.32 -3.51 9.83
CA ARG A 117 11.02 -3.75 8.40
C ARG A 117 12.14 -4.52 7.69
N GLY A 118 13.39 -4.18 7.99
CA GLY A 118 14.55 -4.61 7.21
C GLY A 118 14.64 -3.89 5.86
N VAL A 119 15.40 -4.47 4.92
CA VAL A 119 15.54 -3.97 3.55
C VAL A 119 14.25 -4.19 2.79
N VAL A 120 13.69 -3.12 2.21
CA VAL A 120 12.58 -3.21 1.26
C VAL A 120 13.13 -3.48 -0.13
N ARG A 121 12.52 -4.40 -0.87
CA ARG A 121 12.93 -4.75 -2.23
C ARG A 121 11.78 -4.54 -3.20
N LEU A 122 11.96 -3.64 -4.15
CA LEU A 122 10.99 -3.30 -5.19
C LEU A 122 11.52 -3.69 -6.57
N LEU A 123 10.79 -4.54 -7.29
CA LEU A 123 11.01 -4.80 -8.71
C LEU A 123 9.93 -4.14 -9.55
N GLY A 124 10.31 -3.30 -10.50
CA GLY A 124 9.41 -2.79 -11.53
C GLY A 124 9.63 -3.48 -12.86
N ILE A 125 8.53 -3.83 -13.53
CA ILE A 125 8.50 -4.34 -14.90
C ILE A 125 7.69 -3.36 -15.74
N GLY A 126 8.30 -2.80 -16.78
CA GLY A 126 7.61 -1.79 -17.59
C GLY A 126 8.47 -1.22 -18.70
N ASN A 127 8.35 0.09 -18.88
CA ASN A 127 8.93 0.86 -19.98
C ASN A 127 9.43 2.23 -19.48
N SER A 128 9.56 3.22 -20.36
CA SER A 128 10.02 4.57 -20.01
C SER A 128 9.17 5.27 -18.93
N PHE A 129 7.89 4.93 -18.79
CA PHE A 129 7.04 5.48 -17.72
C PHE A 129 7.42 4.91 -16.35
N LEU A 130 7.85 3.65 -16.29
CA LEU A 130 8.42 3.07 -15.08
C LEU A 130 9.75 3.75 -14.74
N GLN A 131 10.58 4.03 -15.76
CA GLN A 131 11.85 4.76 -15.56
C GLN A 131 11.62 6.11 -14.87
N ASN A 132 10.59 6.86 -15.32
CA ASN A 132 10.20 8.12 -14.69
C ASN A 132 9.83 7.97 -13.20
N ALA A 133 9.27 6.81 -12.82
CA ALA A 133 8.70 6.56 -11.50
C ALA A 133 9.69 6.12 -10.43
N ILE A 134 10.56 5.17 -10.77
CA ILE A 134 11.35 4.45 -9.75
C ILE A 134 12.87 4.57 -9.92
N GLU A 135 13.37 5.08 -11.04
CA GLU A 135 14.83 5.13 -11.27
C GLU A 135 15.50 6.38 -10.69
N GLN A 136 14.71 7.38 -10.29
CA GLN A 136 15.17 8.57 -9.56
C GLN A 136 14.20 8.96 -8.47
N ASN A 137 14.68 9.73 -7.50
CA ASN A 137 13.95 10.32 -6.37
C ASN A 137 13.37 9.33 -5.36
N LEU A 138 12.84 8.18 -5.77
CA LEU A 138 12.21 7.22 -4.87
C LEU A 138 13.18 6.65 -3.84
N TYR A 139 14.40 6.30 -4.27
CA TYR A 139 15.46 5.85 -3.37
C TYR A 139 15.84 6.94 -2.36
N GLU A 140 16.01 8.18 -2.83
CA GLU A 140 16.41 9.30 -1.96
C GLU A 140 15.30 9.71 -0.98
N LEU A 141 14.03 9.65 -1.39
CA LEU A 141 12.87 9.83 -0.51
C LEU A 141 12.85 8.77 0.60
N ALA A 142 13.09 7.49 0.25
CA ALA A 142 13.18 6.41 1.23
C ALA A 142 14.37 6.61 2.19
N LYS A 143 15.54 6.96 1.64
CA LYS A 143 16.77 7.21 2.42
C LYS A 143 16.60 8.34 3.43
N ALA A 144 15.89 9.42 3.07
CA ALA A 144 15.61 10.54 3.97
C ALA A 144 14.82 10.14 5.23
N GLU A 145 14.15 8.98 5.19
CA GLU A 145 13.32 8.44 6.27
C GLU A 145 13.95 7.22 6.94
N GLY A 146 15.24 6.96 6.66
CA GLY A 146 15.97 5.82 7.18
C GLY A 146 15.48 4.47 6.64
N ILE A 147 14.77 4.46 5.51
CA ILE A 147 14.28 3.23 4.87
C ILE A 147 15.35 2.74 3.90
N GLU A 148 15.86 1.54 4.15
CA GLU A 148 16.75 0.85 3.23
C GLU A 148 15.93 0.23 2.09
N LEU A 149 16.21 0.63 0.86
CA LEU A 149 15.45 0.26 -0.33
C LEU A 149 16.39 -0.21 -1.44
N ILE A 150 16.12 -1.41 -1.97
CA ILE A 150 16.69 -1.94 -3.21
C ILE A 150 15.63 -1.79 -4.31
N ILE A 151 16.02 -1.23 -5.46
CA ILE A 151 15.13 -1.09 -6.61
C ILE A 151 15.71 -1.85 -7.80
N GLY A 152 14.94 -2.76 -8.36
CA GLY A 152 15.13 -3.34 -9.69
C GLY A 152 14.16 -2.69 -10.68
N SER A 153 14.64 -2.28 -11.85
CA SER A 153 13.82 -1.72 -12.93
C SER A 153 14.09 -2.45 -14.24
N MET A 154 13.18 -3.32 -14.64
CA MET A 154 13.22 -4.07 -15.89
C MET A 154 12.42 -3.36 -16.96
N THR A 155 13.10 -2.83 -17.96
CA THR A 155 12.47 -1.93 -18.94
C THR A 155 12.72 -2.34 -20.39
N ILE A 156 11.68 -2.18 -21.20
CA ILE A 156 11.73 -2.23 -22.66
C ILE A 156 10.98 -0.99 -23.16
N GLY A 157 11.58 -0.22 -24.08
CA GLY A 157 10.94 0.98 -24.63
C GLY A 157 9.57 0.66 -25.24
N GLY A 158 8.53 1.38 -24.82
CA GLY A 158 7.16 1.22 -25.34
C GLY A 158 6.50 -0.14 -25.08
N SER A 159 7.00 -0.97 -24.16
CA SER A 159 6.42 -2.29 -23.93
C SER A 159 5.01 -2.23 -23.32
N SER A 160 4.11 -3.00 -23.93
CA SER A 160 2.76 -3.27 -23.45
C SER A 160 2.70 -4.51 -22.55
N LEU A 161 1.57 -4.73 -21.88
CA LEU A 161 1.31 -6.00 -21.18
C LEU A 161 1.46 -7.22 -22.12
N ASP A 162 1.00 -7.13 -23.36
CA ASP A 162 1.18 -8.20 -24.35
C ASP A 162 2.66 -8.47 -24.66
N THR A 163 3.47 -7.41 -24.73
CA THR A 163 4.92 -7.55 -24.88
C THR A 163 5.53 -8.27 -23.69
N HIS A 164 5.11 -7.91 -22.47
CA HIS A 164 5.58 -8.57 -21.25
C HIS A 164 5.19 -10.04 -21.21
N TRP A 165 3.93 -10.36 -21.54
CA TRP A 165 3.45 -11.73 -21.60
C TRP A 165 4.22 -12.56 -22.63
N ASN A 166 4.39 -12.05 -23.86
CA ASN A 166 5.16 -12.75 -24.89
C ASN A 166 6.60 -13.04 -24.43
N ASN A 167 7.26 -12.08 -23.75
CA ASN A 167 8.59 -12.29 -23.22
C ASN A 167 8.61 -13.30 -22.06
N ILE A 168 7.58 -13.34 -21.21
CA ILE A 168 7.44 -14.33 -20.14
C ILE A 168 7.24 -15.72 -20.73
N SER A 169 6.28 -15.89 -21.64
CA SER A 169 5.92 -17.18 -22.22
C SER A 169 7.02 -17.79 -23.09
N SER A 170 7.96 -16.98 -23.58
CA SER A 170 9.12 -17.42 -24.37
C SER A 170 10.45 -17.32 -23.60
N ASP A 171 10.41 -17.02 -22.31
CA ASP A 171 11.58 -16.76 -21.44
C ASP A 171 12.63 -15.83 -22.07
N LYS A 172 12.17 -14.78 -22.75
CA LYS A 172 13.03 -13.93 -23.56
C LYS A 172 13.87 -12.99 -22.70
N ALA A 173 15.18 -13.04 -22.90
CA ALA A 173 16.15 -12.11 -22.31
C ALA A 173 16.15 -10.73 -23.02
N ALA A 174 15.05 -9.99 -22.91
CA ALA A 174 14.80 -8.75 -23.68
C ALA A 174 14.98 -7.45 -22.88
N TYR A 175 15.09 -7.51 -21.55
CA TYR A 175 14.97 -6.32 -20.70
C TYR A 175 16.32 -5.63 -20.47
N SER A 176 16.30 -4.30 -20.44
CA SER A 176 17.34 -3.51 -19.78
C SER A 176 17.01 -3.41 -18.30
N TYR A 177 17.87 -4.00 -17.46
CA TYR A 177 17.68 -4.07 -16.02
C TYR A 177 18.59 -3.09 -15.30
N LEU A 178 18.03 -2.10 -14.61
CA LEU A 178 18.75 -1.25 -13.65
C LEU A 178 18.55 -1.79 -12.24
N LYS A 179 19.65 -2.02 -11.52
CA LYS A 179 19.63 -2.28 -10.09
C LYS A 179 20.20 -1.09 -9.32
N ILE A 180 19.49 -0.72 -8.26
CA ILE A 180 19.79 0.38 -7.35
C ILE A 180 20.02 -0.21 -5.96
N VAL A 181 21.24 -0.09 -5.44
CA VAL A 181 21.62 -0.51 -4.08
C VAL A 181 22.51 0.57 -3.50
N GLY A 182 22.08 1.26 -2.44
CA GLY A 182 22.91 2.34 -1.90
C GLY A 182 23.11 3.48 -2.91
N SER A 183 24.36 3.89 -3.09
CA SER A 183 24.79 4.81 -4.15
C SER A 183 24.88 4.16 -5.53
N ASP A 184 24.91 2.83 -5.61
CA ASP A 184 25.23 2.13 -6.84
C ASP A 184 24.01 2.07 -7.75
N ARG A 185 24.27 2.27 -9.04
CA ARG A 185 23.28 2.27 -10.12
C ARG A 185 23.86 1.48 -11.28
N THR A 186 23.50 0.21 -11.42
CA THR A 186 24.08 -0.70 -12.42
C THR A 186 23.04 -1.12 -13.43
N ARG A 187 23.25 -0.78 -14.71
CA ARG A 187 22.37 -1.16 -15.81
C ARG A 187 22.97 -2.30 -16.63
N THR A 188 22.23 -3.40 -16.74
CA THR A 188 22.62 -4.60 -17.49
C THR A 188 21.57 -4.91 -18.57
N PRO A 189 21.94 -4.98 -19.86
CA PRO A 189 21.03 -5.39 -20.92
C PRO A 189 20.82 -6.91 -20.93
N GLY A 190 19.82 -7.39 -21.68
CA GLY A 190 19.66 -8.81 -22.01
C GLY A 190 19.26 -9.67 -20.80
N LYS A 191 18.38 -9.18 -19.93
CA LYS A 191 17.84 -9.95 -18.80
C LYS A 191 16.44 -10.48 -19.10
N SER A 192 16.13 -11.69 -18.67
CA SER A 192 14.79 -12.27 -18.67
C SER A 192 14.13 -12.05 -17.29
N ILE A 193 12.79 -12.05 -17.25
CA ILE A 193 12.06 -11.92 -15.98
C ILE A 193 12.34 -13.12 -15.07
N SER A 194 12.42 -14.33 -15.62
CA SER A 194 12.73 -15.57 -14.87
C SER A 194 14.05 -15.50 -14.09
N ALA A 195 15.05 -14.80 -14.63
CA ALA A 195 16.35 -14.63 -13.99
C ALA A 195 16.30 -13.60 -12.84
N ILE A 196 15.63 -12.47 -13.07
CA ILE A 196 15.63 -11.35 -12.10
C ILE A 196 14.64 -11.58 -10.95
N ILE A 197 13.52 -12.25 -11.20
CA ILE A 197 12.51 -12.50 -10.16
C ILE A 197 13.04 -13.34 -9.00
N LYS A 198 14.12 -14.11 -9.21
CA LYS A 198 14.78 -14.96 -8.21
C LYS A 198 16.00 -14.29 -7.55
N GLU A 199 16.42 -13.13 -8.03
CA GLU A 199 17.64 -12.46 -7.55
C GLU A 199 17.51 -11.94 -6.12
N GLU A 200 16.28 -11.59 -5.73
CA GLU A 200 15.95 -11.00 -4.43
C GLU A 200 14.63 -11.57 -3.91
N GLU A 201 14.43 -11.56 -2.61
CA GLU A 201 13.12 -11.75 -1.98
C GLU A 201 12.29 -10.47 -2.14
N TRP A 202 11.83 -10.20 -3.37
CA TRP A 202 11.08 -9.00 -3.70
C TRP A 202 9.85 -8.84 -2.80
N ASP A 203 9.76 -7.74 -2.06
CA ASP A 203 8.57 -7.40 -1.26
C ASP A 203 7.45 -6.89 -2.15
N TYR A 204 7.83 -6.18 -3.22
CA TYR A 204 6.92 -5.54 -4.16
C TYR A 204 7.34 -5.82 -5.59
N ILE A 205 6.38 -6.22 -6.43
CA ILE A 205 6.57 -6.29 -7.89
C ILE A 205 5.52 -5.43 -8.58
N SER A 206 5.96 -4.41 -9.32
CA SER A 206 5.07 -3.52 -10.05
C SER A 206 5.00 -3.81 -11.53
N ILE A 207 3.81 -3.66 -12.10
CA ILE A 207 3.55 -3.78 -13.53
C ILE A 207 2.67 -2.61 -13.99
N GLN A 208 2.75 -2.27 -15.27
CA GLN A 208 1.90 -1.25 -15.90
C GLN A 208 1.62 -1.59 -17.35
N GLN A 209 0.58 -0.97 -17.90
CA GLN A 209 0.35 -0.94 -19.35
C GLN A 209 1.21 0.15 -20.02
N VAL A 210 1.39 0.04 -21.34
CA VAL A 210 1.93 1.13 -22.17
C VAL A 210 0.93 2.30 -22.22
N SER A 211 1.44 3.53 -22.23
CA SER A 211 0.64 4.73 -22.06
C SER A 211 -0.52 4.86 -23.05
N GLY A 212 -0.32 4.55 -24.32
CA GLY A 212 -1.35 4.63 -25.35
C GLY A 212 -2.49 3.60 -25.24
N TYR A 213 -2.34 2.59 -24.37
CA TYR A 213 -3.38 1.61 -24.06
C TYR A 213 -3.79 1.63 -22.59
N SER A 214 -3.21 2.51 -21.77
CA SER A 214 -3.42 2.56 -20.33
C SER A 214 -4.89 2.82 -19.93
N GLY A 215 -5.64 3.53 -20.76
CA GLY A 215 -7.10 3.72 -20.61
C GLY A 215 -7.98 2.74 -21.37
N ILE A 216 -7.44 1.68 -21.97
CA ILE A 216 -8.20 0.69 -22.77
C ILE A 216 -8.34 -0.60 -21.96
N SER A 217 -9.48 -0.79 -21.29
CA SER A 217 -9.70 -1.92 -20.37
C SER A 217 -9.45 -3.30 -20.98
N SER A 218 -9.81 -3.51 -22.25
CA SER A 218 -9.58 -4.79 -22.95
C SER A 218 -8.10 -5.13 -23.15
N SER A 219 -7.20 -4.14 -23.12
CA SER A 219 -5.75 -4.36 -23.26
C SER A 219 -5.10 -4.99 -22.03
N TYR A 220 -5.83 -5.09 -20.92
CA TYR A 220 -5.35 -5.69 -19.66
C TYR A 220 -5.55 -7.21 -19.59
N GLY A 221 -6.01 -7.85 -20.68
CA GLY A 221 -6.35 -9.29 -20.70
C GLY A 221 -5.21 -10.22 -20.28
N ASN A 222 -3.95 -9.84 -20.54
CA ASN A 222 -2.77 -10.62 -20.14
C ASN A 222 -2.31 -10.36 -18.70
N LEU A 223 -2.84 -9.35 -18.00
CA LEU A 223 -2.41 -9.01 -16.65
C LEU A 223 -2.56 -10.18 -15.65
N PRO A 224 -3.69 -10.91 -15.59
CA PRO A 224 -3.81 -12.04 -14.67
C PRO A 224 -2.77 -13.15 -14.92
N GLY A 225 -2.48 -13.45 -16.19
CA GLY A 225 -1.47 -14.44 -16.57
C GLY A 225 -0.06 -14.02 -16.13
N ILE A 226 0.27 -12.73 -16.33
CA ILE A 226 1.54 -12.16 -15.87
C ILE A 226 1.65 -12.27 -14.34
N LEU A 227 0.64 -11.84 -13.60
CA LEU A 227 0.68 -11.85 -12.13
C LEU A 227 0.75 -13.27 -11.58
N ASN A 228 0.04 -14.23 -12.16
CA ASN A 228 0.15 -15.64 -11.78
C ASN A 228 1.57 -16.17 -11.99
N TYR A 229 2.17 -15.92 -13.16
CA TYR A 229 3.55 -16.32 -13.43
C TYR A 229 4.52 -15.72 -12.41
N LEU A 230 4.40 -14.41 -12.12
CA LEU A 230 5.26 -13.74 -11.16
C LEU A 230 5.08 -14.34 -9.75
N LYS A 231 3.84 -14.61 -9.34
CA LYS A 231 3.53 -15.22 -8.04
C LYS A 231 4.12 -16.61 -7.88
N GLU A 232 4.07 -17.43 -8.93
CA GLU A 232 4.62 -18.79 -8.93
C GLU A 232 6.15 -18.81 -8.91
N ASN A 233 6.82 -17.74 -9.37
CA ASN A 233 8.27 -17.70 -9.55
C ASN A 233 9.00 -16.78 -8.56
N ALA A 234 8.28 -15.91 -7.84
CA ALA A 234 8.85 -15.10 -6.78
C ALA A 234 9.32 -15.97 -5.62
N THR A 235 10.46 -15.62 -5.03
CA THR A 235 11.03 -16.32 -3.88
C THR A 235 10.36 -15.93 -2.57
N ASN A 236 9.81 -14.72 -2.49
CA ASN A 236 9.03 -14.26 -1.36
C ASN A 236 7.56 -14.68 -1.53
N PRO A 237 7.01 -15.57 -0.67
CA PRO A 237 5.62 -16.00 -0.77
C PRO A 237 4.61 -14.89 -0.43
N ASP A 238 5.05 -13.82 0.25
CA ASP A 238 4.25 -12.67 0.68
C ASP A 238 4.44 -11.45 -0.24
N VAL A 239 4.95 -11.64 -1.46
CA VAL A 239 5.13 -10.57 -2.44
C VAL A 239 3.80 -9.86 -2.74
N GLU A 240 3.80 -8.53 -2.70
CA GLU A 240 2.63 -7.71 -3.05
C GLU A 240 2.77 -7.17 -4.49
N PHE A 241 1.72 -7.35 -5.29
CA PHE A 241 1.69 -6.88 -6.67
C PHE A 241 1.11 -5.46 -6.78
N ILE A 242 1.87 -4.60 -7.46
CA ILE A 242 1.51 -3.21 -7.69
C ILE A 242 1.04 -3.03 -9.13
N LEU A 243 -0.15 -2.47 -9.32
CA LEU A 243 -0.54 -1.85 -10.58
C LEU A 243 -0.19 -0.36 -10.53
N HIS A 244 0.74 0.05 -11.38
CA HIS A 244 1.11 1.47 -11.52
C HIS A 244 0.13 2.17 -12.48
N GLN A 245 -0.80 2.94 -11.90
CA GLN A 245 -1.73 3.79 -12.65
C GLN A 245 -0.96 4.99 -13.22
N THR A 246 -0.66 4.95 -14.52
CA THR A 246 0.07 6.01 -15.22
C THR A 246 -0.79 7.26 -15.46
N TRP A 247 -0.20 8.29 -16.05
CA TRP A 247 -0.83 9.60 -16.29
C TRP A 247 -1.35 9.79 -17.72
N ALA A 248 -2.30 10.70 -17.86
CA ALA A 248 -2.74 11.21 -19.15
C ALA A 248 -1.70 12.13 -19.77
N TYR A 249 -1.65 12.16 -21.11
CA TYR A 249 -0.81 13.07 -21.88
C TYR A 249 -1.17 14.55 -21.62
N ALA A 250 -0.24 15.44 -21.96
CA ALA A 250 -0.50 16.88 -22.00
C ALA A 250 -1.60 17.20 -23.03
N GLU A 251 -2.34 18.30 -22.81
CA GLU A 251 -3.41 18.76 -23.70
C GLU A 251 -2.90 19.01 -25.12
N ASN A 252 -1.66 19.49 -25.25
CA ASN A 252 -1.01 19.77 -26.54
C ASN A 252 -0.22 18.57 -27.10
N ALA A 253 -0.34 17.37 -26.51
CA ALA A 253 0.44 16.22 -26.93
C ALA A 253 0.12 15.80 -28.38
N THR A 254 1.16 15.51 -29.15
CA THR A 254 1.05 15.04 -30.55
C THR A 254 1.23 13.53 -30.69
N HIS A 255 1.22 12.80 -29.57
CA HIS A 255 1.43 11.35 -29.56
C HIS A 255 0.35 10.65 -30.40
N THR A 256 0.76 9.68 -31.23
CA THR A 256 -0.11 8.99 -32.22
C THR A 256 -1.26 8.22 -31.60
N ASP A 257 -1.11 7.80 -30.34
CA ASP A 257 -2.17 7.14 -29.57
C ASP A 257 -3.15 8.10 -28.87
N PHE A 258 -2.85 9.40 -28.76
CA PHE A 258 -3.76 10.34 -28.10
C PHE A 258 -5.16 10.46 -28.75
N PRO A 259 -5.29 10.33 -30.09
CA PRO A 259 -6.60 10.19 -30.75
C PRO A 259 -7.50 9.07 -30.21
N LYS A 260 -6.97 8.02 -29.57
CA LYS A 260 -7.79 6.99 -28.88
C LYS A 260 -8.65 7.57 -27.76
N TYR A 261 -8.28 8.76 -27.28
CA TYR A 261 -8.94 9.52 -26.21
C TYR A 261 -9.41 10.88 -26.71
N ASN A 262 -9.74 10.99 -28.01
CA ASN A 262 -10.18 12.22 -28.68
C ASN A 262 -9.22 13.41 -28.53
N LYS A 263 -7.92 13.14 -28.31
CA LYS A 263 -6.91 14.16 -27.97
C LYS A 263 -7.33 15.02 -26.76
N ASN A 264 -8.02 14.41 -25.80
CA ASN A 264 -8.52 15.08 -24.60
C ASN A 264 -7.85 14.49 -23.35
N GLN A 265 -7.12 15.34 -22.62
CA GLN A 265 -6.38 14.92 -21.43
C GLN A 265 -7.29 14.34 -20.35
N LEU A 266 -8.41 15.01 -20.06
CA LEU A 266 -9.31 14.61 -18.99
C LEU A 266 -10.05 13.31 -19.34
N GLU A 267 -10.39 13.12 -20.63
CA GLU A 267 -10.94 11.87 -21.13
C GLU A 267 -9.94 10.72 -20.99
N MET A 268 -8.68 10.92 -21.38
CA MET A 268 -7.62 9.94 -21.20
C MET A 268 -7.41 9.60 -19.72
N TYR A 269 -7.38 10.59 -18.83
CA TYR A 269 -7.24 10.38 -17.39
C TYR A 269 -8.40 9.52 -16.84
N ARG A 270 -9.64 9.86 -17.18
CA ARG A 270 -10.83 9.11 -16.75
C ARG A 270 -10.80 7.68 -17.26
N ALA A 271 -10.41 7.49 -18.52
CA ALA A 271 -10.27 6.17 -19.13
C ALA A 271 -9.20 5.32 -18.41
N ILE A 272 -8.05 5.91 -18.05
CA ILE A 272 -7.00 5.25 -17.26
C ILE A 272 -7.53 4.83 -15.89
N VAL A 273 -8.23 5.72 -15.19
CA VAL A 273 -8.82 5.42 -13.88
C VAL A 273 -9.80 4.24 -13.97
N GLU A 274 -10.69 4.24 -14.95
CA GLU A 274 -11.68 3.16 -15.10
C GLU A 274 -11.04 1.84 -15.52
N ALA A 275 -10.08 1.86 -16.43
CA ALA A 275 -9.31 0.67 -16.80
C ALA A 275 -8.54 0.10 -15.60
N THR A 276 -7.94 0.96 -14.78
CA THR A 276 -7.26 0.57 -13.54
C THR A 276 -8.23 -0.10 -12.56
N LYS A 277 -9.40 0.52 -12.31
CA LYS A 277 -10.42 -0.07 -11.42
C LYS A 277 -10.88 -1.44 -11.91
N GLN A 278 -11.06 -1.60 -13.23
CA GLN A 278 -11.44 -2.88 -13.81
C GLN A 278 -10.33 -3.92 -13.64
N ALA A 279 -9.09 -3.57 -13.95
CA ALA A 279 -7.94 -4.46 -13.81
C ALA A 279 -7.75 -4.97 -12.36
N VAL A 280 -7.92 -4.08 -11.37
CA VAL A 280 -7.85 -4.46 -9.95
C VAL A 280 -8.90 -5.50 -9.57
N ARG A 281 -10.13 -5.39 -10.12
CA ARG A 281 -11.19 -6.37 -9.86
C ARG A 281 -10.90 -7.76 -10.46
N THR A 282 -10.09 -7.84 -11.51
CA THR A 282 -9.95 -9.07 -12.31
C THR A 282 -8.61 -9.77 -12.18
N ALA A 283 -7.55 -9.08 -11.73
CA ALA A 283 -6.17 -9.59 -11.86
C ALA A 283 -5.47 -9.96 -10.55
N GLY A 284 -6.08 -9.75 -9.38
CA GLY A 284 -5.42 -10.05 -8.10
C GLY A 284 -4.27 -9.09 -7.77
N VAL A 285 -4.48 -7.80 -8.02
CA VAL A 285 -3.56 -6.71 -7.64
C VAL A 285 -3.78 -6.33 -6.18
N ASP A 286 -2.69 -6.21 -5.42
CA ASP A 286 -2.74 -5.84 -3.99
C ASP A 286 -2.74 -4.31 -3.81
N ILE A 287 -1.95 -3.61 -4.62
CA ILE A 287 -1.67 -2.19 -4.45
C ILE A 287 -1.86 -1.45 -5.78
N VAL A 288 -2.56 -0.30 -5.74
CA VAL A 288 -2.54 0.69 -6.82
C VAL A 288 -1.69 1.88 -6.40
N ILE A 289 -0.74 2.27 -7.24
CA ILE A 289 -0.03 3.54 -7.11
C ILE A 289 -0.65 4.56 -8.08
N PRO A 290 -1.37 5.60 -7.57
CA PRO A 290 -2.19 6.50 -8.38
C PRO A 290 -1.39 7.66 -8.98
N SER A 291 -0.28 7.36 -9.68
CA SER A 291 0.59 8.38 -10.27
C SER A 291 -0.16 9.29 -11.25
N GLY A 292 -1.10 8.74 -12.03
CA GLY A 292 -1.94 9.50 -12.94
C GLY A 292 -2.79 10.55 -12.24
N THR A 293 -3.39 10.17 -11.12
CA THR A 293 -4.15 11.09 -10.27
C THR A 293 -3.25 12.15 -9.64
N ALA A 294 -2.04 11.79 -9.21
CA ALA A 294 -1.09 12.78 -8.66
C ALA A 294 -0.68 13.84 -9.69
N ILE A 295 -0.38 13.44 -10.93
CA ILE A 295 -0.14 14.39 -12.02
C ILE A 295 -1.38 15.24 -12.28
N GLN A 296 -2.57 14.64 -12.32
CA GLN A 296 -3.80 15.39 -12.58
C GLN A 296 -4.14 16.38 -11.45
N ASN A 297 -3.84 16.05 -10.19
CA ASN A 297 -3.95 16.98 -9.06
C ASN A 297 -2.98 18.15 -9.22
N GLY A 298 -1.71 17.86 -9.56
CA GLY A 298 -0.68 18.86 -9.78
C GLY A 298 -1.06 19.85 -10.89
N ARG A 299 -1.71 19.37 -11.96
CA ARG A 299 -2.21 20.20 -13.06
C ARG A 299 -3.28 21.24 -12.66
N THR A 300 -3.89 21.09 -11.49
CA THR A 300 -4.88 22.05 -10.96
C THR A 300 -4.27 23.25 -10.24
N THR A 301 -2.93 23.33 -10.19
CA THR A 301 -2.17 24.39 -9.51
C THR A 301 -1.64 25.43 -10.50
N ASN A 302 -0.87 26.41 -9.99
CA ASN A 302 -0.11 27.35 -10.83
C ASN A 302 0.90 26.69 -11.79
N ILE A 303 1.29 25.42 -11.58
CA ILE A 303 2.14 24.70 -12.54
C ILE A 303 1.39 24.45 -13.87
N GLY A 304 0.07 24.28 -13.81
CA GLY A 304 -0.75 23.95 -14.99
C GLY A 304 -0.30 22.65 -15.66
N ASP A 305 -0.40 22.56 -16.98
CA ASP A 305 -0.09 21.34 -17.74
C ASP A 305 1.42 21.11 -17.99
N ASN A 306 2.29 21.68 -17.17
CA ASN A 306 3.75 21.66 -17.35
C ASN A 306 4.45 20.54 -16.56
N PHE A 307 3.90 19.32 -16.60
CA PHE A 307 4.49 18.14 -15.96
C PHE A 307 5.24 17.21 -16.92
N THR A 308 5.12 17.45 -18.22
CA THR A 308 5.74 16.63 -19.26
C THR A 308 6.81 17.42 -20.01
N LYS A 309 7.80 16.71 -20.58
CA LYS A 309 8.86 17.32 -21.41
C LYS A 309 8.57 17.25 -22.91
N ASP A 310 7.76 16.29 -23.34
CA ASP A 310 7.46 15.99 -24.75
C ASP A 310 5.96 15.69 -24.96
N GLY A 311 5.12 16.11 -24.02
CA GLY A 311 3.68 15.87 -24.02
C GLY A 311 3.26 14.55 -23.36
N TYR A 312 4.19 13.63 -23.02
CA TYR A 312 3.83 12.36 -22.40
C TYR A 312 4.84 11.80 -21.40
N HIS A 313 6.14 11.90 -21.62
CA HIS A 313 7.15 11.63 -20.58
C HIS A 313 7.26 12.79 -19.61
N LEU A 314 7.50 12.49 -18.35
CA LEU A 314 7.56 13.50 -17.30
C LEU A 314 8.87 14.30 -17.38
N ASN A 315 8.76 15.58 -17.00
CA ASN A 315 9.91 16.43 -16.69
C ASN A 315 10.30 16.26 -15.21
N SER A 316 11.25 17.06 -14.70
CA SER A 316 11.74 16.92 -13.32
C SER A 316 10.63 17.00 -12.26
N ILE A 317 9.69 17.95 -12.39
CA ILE A 317 8.60 18.09 -11.42
C ILE A 317 7.58 16.95 -11.51
N GLY A 318 7.28 16.47 -12.72
CA GLY A 318 6.48 15.26 -12.91
C GLY A 318 7.11 14.04 -12.25
N MET A 319 8.40 13.79 -12.52
CA MET A 319 9.11 12.64 -11.95
C MET A 319 9.17 12.70 -10.42
N TYR A 320 9.36 13.89 -9.84
CA TYR A 320 9.33 14.05 -8.38
C TYR A 320 7.93 13.83 -7.79
N THR A 321 6.88 14.33 -8.44
CA THR A 321 5.47 14.13 -8.02
C THR A 321 5.10 12.66 -7.95
N ILE A 322 5.44 11.89 -8.98
CA ILE A 322 5.14 10.45 -8.97
C ILE A 322 6.03 9.69 -7.99
N ALA A 323 7.32 10.03 -7.84
CA ALA A 323 8.18 9.42 -6.83
C ALA A 323 7.63 9.65 -5.40
N CYS A 324 7.10 10.86 -5.13
CA CYS A 324 6.40 11.16 -3.87
C CYS A 324 5.17 10.27 -3.67
N THR A 325 4.42 10.03 -4.75
CA THR A 325 3.22 9.16 -4.74
C THR A 325 3.60 7.71 -4.43
N TRP A 326 4.64 7.21 -5.08
CA TRP A 326 5.21 5.87 -4.83
C TRP A 326 5.69 5.74 -3.38
N PHE A 327 6.47 6.70 -2.90
CA PHE A 327 6.99 6.73 -1.53
C PHE A 327 5.86 6.66 -0.50
N GLU A 328 4.87 7.55 -0.58
CA GLU A 328 3.79 7.60 0.41
C GLU A 328 2.95 6.32 0.38
N LYS A 329 2.67 5.78 -0.82
CA LYS A 329 1.90 4.54 -0.94
C LYS A 329 2.62 3.34 -0.30
N LEU A 330 3.90 3.16 -0.61
CA LEU A 330 4.68 2.00 -0.17
C LEU A 330 5.02 2.06 1.33
N PHE A 331 5.26 3.26 1.84
CA PHE A 331 5.83 3.41 3.18
C PHE A 331 4.85 3.98 4.19
N GLY A 332 3.68 4.46 3.76
CA GLY A 332 2.65 5.00 4.64
C GLY A 332 3.09 6.24 5.40
N ARG A 333 4.14 6.91 4.94
CA ARG A 333 4.69 8.14 5.52
C ARG A 333 4.20 9.34 4.73
N ASP A 334 3.70 10.35 5.43
CA ASP A 334 3.22 11.59 4.83
C ASP A 334 4.36 12.30 4.09
N VAL A 335 4.35 12.27 2.76
CA VAL A 335 5.46 12.75 1.94
C VAL A 335 5.66 14.26 2.03
N ARG A 336 4.65 15.00 2.50
CA ARG A 336 4.75 16.44 2.76
C ARG A 336 5.74 16.76 3.90
N LYS A 337 6.07 15.77 4.73
CA LYS A 337 7.05 15.89 5.83
C LYS A 337 8.44 15.39 5.45
N ASN A 338 8.59 14.79 4.27
CA ASN A 338 9.87 14.24 3.82
C ASN A 338 10.86 15.38 3.51
N SER A 339 12.08 15.28 4.02
CA SER A 339 13.09 16.33 3.89
C SER A 339 13.83 16.34 2.54
N TYR A 340 13.72 15.28 1.74
CA TYR A 340 14.39 15.22 0.45
C TYR A 340 13.65 16.05 -0.61
N MET A 341 14.43 16.78 -1.41
CA MET A 341 14.00 17.52 -2.60
C MET A 341 15.13 17.46 -3.62
N PRO A 342 14.86 17.16 -4.90
CA PRO A 342 15.88 17.23 -5.94
C PRO A 342 16.31 18.68 -6.18
N ALA A 343 17.61 18.89 -6.42
CA ALA A 343 18.19 20.23 -6.60
C ALA A 343 17.63 21.01 -7.81
N SER A 344 17.02 20.32 -8.77
CA SER A 344 16.43 20.92 -9.98
C SER A 344 15.04 21.50 -9.79
N ILE A 345 14.48 21.43 -8.58
CA ILE A 345 13.11 21.87 -8.27
C ILE A 345 13.18 22.85 -7.10
N ASP A 346 12.46 23.97 -7.21
CA ASP A 346 12.32 24.93 -6.12
C ASP A 346 11.34 24.42 -5.03
N LYS A 347 11.39 25.03 -3.85
CA LYS A 347 10.58 24.61 -2.71
C LYS A 347 9.07 24.68 -2.97
N SER A 348 8.59 25.71 -3.67
CA SER A 348 7.16 25.88 -3.95
C SER A 348 6.66 24.78 -4.88
N SER A 349 7.41 24.46 -5.93
CA SER A 349 7.13 23.36 -6.83
C SER A 349 7.17 22.00 -6.09
N ALA A 350 8.15 21.81 -5.20
CA ALA A 350 8.23 20.59 -4.39
C ALA A 350 7.02 20.43 -3.44
N ASP A 351 6.52 21.52 -2.86
CA ASP A 351 5.34 21.51 -2.01
C ASP A 351 4.06 21.17 -2.80
N VAL A 352 3.94 21.65 -4.05
CA VAL A 352 2.89 21.21 -4.98
C VAL A 352 3.00 19.70 -5.23
N ALA A 353 4.17 19.20 -5.61
CA ALA A 353 4.38 17.79 -5.92
C ALA A 353 4.02 16.85 -4.76
N ARG A 354 4.49 17.18 -3.54
CA ARG A 354 4.18 16.41 -2.33
C ARG A 354 2.69 16.45 -1.99
N THR A 355 2.06 17.61 -2.12
CA THR A 355 0.63 17.76 -1.82
C THR A 355 -0.25 17.04 -2.85
N ALA A 356 0.09 17.14 -4.13
CA ALA A 356 -0.56 16.40 -5.21
C ALA A 356 -0.49 14.88 -5.03
N ALA A 357 0.69 14.37 -4.67
CA ALA A 357 0.91 12.98 -4.32
C ALA A 357 0.04 12.57 -3.11
N HIS A 358 0.10 13.30 -2.01
CA HIS A 358 -0.65 13.02 -0.79
C HIS A 358 -2.17 12.91 -1.03
N PHE A 359 -2.74 13.85 -1.78
CA PHE A 359 -4.17 13.80 -2.10
C PHE A 359 -4.52 12.72 -3.11
N ALA A 360 -3.62 12.32 -4.01
CA ALA A 360 -3.82 11.15 -4.86
C ALA A 360 -3.84 9.86 -4.05
N ILE A 361 -3.09 9.75 -2.95
CA ILE A 361 -3.17 8.59 -2.05
C ILE A 361 -4.53 8.52 -1.35
N LYS A 362 -5.10 9.67 -0.94
CA LYS A 362 -6.42 9.74 -0.31
C LYS A 362 -7.55 9.47 -1.29
N GLU A 363 -7.49 10.05 -2.47
CA GLU A 363 -8.53 10.00 -3.50
C GLU A 363 -7.96 9.44 -4.83
N PRO A 364 -7.58 8.15 -4.90
CA PRO A 364 -6.77 7.57 -6.00
C PRO A 364 -7.45 7.47 -7.36
N TYR A 365 -8.72 7.85 -7.44
CA TYR A 365 -9.55 7.74 -8.64
C TYR A 365 -10.27 9.05 -8.98
N LYS A 366 -9.91 10.15 -8.33
CA LYS A 366 -10.58 11.44 -8.50
C LYS A 366 -9.59 12.57 -8.34
N VAL A 367 -9.69 13.55 -9.23
CA VAL A 367 -8.90 14.78 -9.13
C VAL A 367 -9.31 15.56 -7.89
N THR A 368 -8.33 15.89 -7.07
CA THR A 368 -8.43 16.87 -5.99
C THR A 368 -7.88 18.20 -6.48
N VAL A 369 -8.70 19.23 -6.48
CA VAL A 369 -8.29 20.59 -6.87
C VAL A 369 -7.49 21.21 -5.73
N LEU A 370 -6.24 21.59 -6.00
CA LEU A 370 -5.32 22.16 -5.02
C LEU A 370 -5.28 23.69 -5.18
N GLY A 371 -6.43 24.32 -4.97
CA GLY A 371 -6.64 25.76 -5.21
C GLY A 371 -5.80 26.68 -4.34
N GLU A 372 -5.26 26.18 -3.23
CA GLU A 372 -4.31 26.90 -2.37
C GLU A 372 -3.03 27.30 -3.12
N PHE A 373 -2.63 26.56 -4.15
CA PHE A 373 -1.46 26.86 -4.99
C PHE A 373 -1.79 27.71 -6.22
N LEU A 374 -3.04 28.18 -6.37
CA LEU A 374 -3.40 29.13 -7.43
C LEU A 374 -3.15 30.59 -7.02
N LYS A 375 -3.06 30.86 -5.72
CA LYS A 375 -2.77 32.19 -5.21
C LYS A 375 -1.25 32.41 -5.29
N SER A 376 -0.82 33.43 -6.05
CA SER A 376 0.55 33.93 -5.91
C SER A 376 0.78 34.31 -4.45
N PRO A 377 2.00 34.15 -3.90
CA PRO A 377 2.32 34.72 -2.61
C PRO A 377 2.02 36.22 -2.71
N GLU A 378 0.99 36.68 -2.02
CA GLU A 378 0.73 38.11 -1.92
C GLU A 378 2.00 38.77 -1.40
N ASN A 379 2.36 39.87 -2.07
CA ASN A 379 3.41 40.79 -1.67
C ASN A 379 3.24 41.16 -0.19
N ASN A 380 3.91 40.44 0.71
CA ASN A 380 4.20 40.92 2.05
C ASN A 380 5.39 41.87 1.93
N ASN A 381 5.11 43.09 1.46
CA ASN A 381 5.96 44.25 1.68
C ASN A 381 5.72 44.81 3.08
#